data_AF-A0A9P8AUN4-F1
#
_entry.id   AF-A0A9P8AUN4-F1
#
_cell.length_a   1.000
_cell.length_b   1.000
_cell.length_c   1.000
_cell.angle_alpha   90.00
_cell.angle_beta   90.00
_cell.angle_gamma   90.00
#
_symmetry.space_group_name_H-M   'P 1'
#
loop_
_entity.id
_entity.type
_entity.pdbx_description
1 polymer ?
#
loop_
_entity_poly.entity_id
_entity_poly.type
_entity_poly.pdbx_seq_one_letter_code
_entity_poly.pdbx_strand_id
1 'polypeptide(L)'
;MRLPCLEAATIPRRALLPIAIASTVLKARRFTHSDFYITAEGQRKLIKSPDFLSFQYLSQEEKIRLSSPPPDPNELKDLVLQGQYEGARRLRIHLLSLQPKNFMQEFVTWLSLVPPKHEAPDWRCPFSRIQRFLFSTGVPADSFPVVTQFSMVTASMGYLKDIWPRLGHTLALLADPASGLSYLMDLERAVVKYEKELHPERVLQIEERYRSMMINACCHMGWLQQAVNLLHKSGGIRLPLDIYQLILDKLREDGDENGVGITMRIIAEQEDSVAWQRRYTLLMPSRYHRYYGAADAQAIQKRSGSKP
;
A
#
# COMPACT_ATOMS: atom_id res chain seq x y z
N MET A 1 -7.15 76.06 0.72
CA MET A 1 -7.50 74.79 0.06
C MET A 1 -7.27 73.65 1.03
N ARG A 2 -8.34 73.12 1.61
CA ARG A 2 -8.35 71.99 2.54
C ARG A 2 -9.47 71.06 2.06
N LEU A 3 -9.16 69.78 1.86
CA LEU A 3 -10.13 68.74 1.49
C LEU A 3 -10.93 68.32 2.73
N PRO A 4 -12.26 68.13 2.65
CA PRO A 4 -13.01 67.46 3.68
C PRO A 4 -13.08 65.95 3.45
N CYS A 5 -13.08 65.24 4.57
CA CYS A 5 -13.18 63.80 4.73
C CYS A 5 -14.59 63.25 4.44
N LEU A 6 -14.59 61.99 3.96
CA LEU A 6 -15.50 60.88 4.29
C LEU A 6 -16.99 61.14 4.55
N GLU A 7 -17.82 60.75 3.58
CA GLU A 7 -19.10 60.09 3.84
C GLU A 7 -19.28 58.94 2.83
N ALA A 8 -19.17 57.69 3.30
CA ALA A 8 -19.54 56.51 2.54
C ALA A 8 -20.81 55.92 3.17
N ALA A 9 -21.83 55.80 2.33
CA ALA A 9 -23.19 55.40 2.68
C ALA A 9 -23.27 53.95 3.22
N THR A 10 -24.09 53.81 4.25
CA THR A 10 -24.55 52.58 4.88
C THR A 10 -25.47 51.78 3.96
N ILE A 11 -25.11 50.52 3.67
CA ILE A 11 -26.00 49.50 3.09
C ILE A 11 -26.24 48.41 4.14
N PRO A 12 -27.50 48.08 4.50
CA PRO A 12 -27.79 47.04 5.48
C PRO A 12 -28.06 45.68 4.81
N ARG A 13 -27.90 44.61 5.62
CA ARG A 13 -28.36 43.21 5.45
C ARG A 13 -27.50 42.27 4.59
N ARG A 14 -26.76 41.39 5.27
CA ARG A 14 -27.20 40.01 5.57
C ARG A 14 -26.18 39.32 6.48
N ALA A 15 -26.64 38.90 7.66
CA ALA A 15 -25.93 37.95 8.50
C ALA A 15 -25.92 36.59 7.78
N LEU A 16 -24.75 36.09 7.40
CA LEU A 16 -24.56 34.68 7.07
C LEU A 16 -24.23 33.95 8.37
N LEU A 17 -25.25 33.29 8.89
CA LEU A 17 -25.13 32.27 9.94
C LEU A 17 -24.29 31.08 9.43
N PRO A 18 -23.55 30.39 10.31
CA PRO A 18 -22.83 29.18 9.97
C PRO A 18 -23.83 28.07 9.63
N ILE A 19 -23.80 27.61 8.39
CA ILE A 19 -24.59 26.46 7.94
C ILE A 19 -24.02 25.21 8.61
N ALA A 20 -24.85 24.61 9.45
CA ALA A 20 -24.71 23.28 9.97
C ALA A 20 -24.49 22.27 8.83
N ILE A 21 -23.26 21.75 8.72
CA ILE A 21 -23.00 20.48 8.03
C ILE A 21 -22.96 19.41 9.12
N ALA A 22 -24.14 19.12 9.66
CA ALA A 22 -24.37 17.97 10.50
C ALA A 22 -25.58 17.24 9.90
N SER A 23 -25.36 15.97 9.55
CA SER A 23 -26.37 15.04 9.04
C SER A 23 -26.85 15.31 7.61
N THR A 24 -26.57 14.36 6.70
CA THR A 24 -27.42 13.88 5.57
C THR A 24 -26.60 13.51 4.32
N VAL A 25 -25.66 12.55 4.38
CA VAL A 25 -25.17 11.84 3.17
C VAL A 25 -24.99 10.32 3.39
N LEU A 26 -25.72 9.72 4.34
CA LEU A 26 -25.89 8.26 4.41
C LEU A 26 -27.27 7.87 3.89
N LYS A 27 -27.47 7.99 2.57
CA LYS A 27 -28.55 7.31 1.86
C LYS A 27 -27.97 6.50 0.71
N ALA A 28 -27.88 5.20 0.96
CA ALA A 28 -27.99 4.09 0.01
C ALA A 28 -27.28 4.25 -1.35
N ARG A 29 -26.10 3.63 -1.49
CA ARG A 29 -25.66 3.08 -2.78
C ARG A 29 -25.45 1.58 -2.64
N ARG A 30 -26.36 0.82 -3.27
CA ARG A 30 -26.28 -0.62 -3.43
C ARG A 30 -25.20 -0.93 -4.48
N PHE A 31 -24.17 -1.66 -4.09
CA PHE A 31 -23.28 -2.35 -5.02
C PHE A 31 -23.60 -3.85 -4.94
N THR A 32 -24.28 -4.38 -5.95
CA THR A 32 -24.52 -5.82 -6.07
C THR A 32 -23.33 -6.48 -6.77
N HIS A 33 -22.41 -7.06 -5.99
CA HIS A 33 -21.47 -8.04 -6.52
C HIS A 33 -21.97 -9.45 -6.16
N SER A 34 -22.25 -10.24 -7.20
CA SER A 34 -22.68 -11.62 -7.09
C SER A 34 -21.46 -12.53 -6.94
N ASP A 35 -21.17 -13.01 -5.74
CA ASP A 35 -20.13 -14.02 -5.51
C ASP A 35 -20.72 -15.44 -5.56
N PHE A 36 -19.93 -16.42 -5.95
CA PHE A 36 -20.27 -17.85 -5.89
C PHE A 36 -19.21 -18.62 -5.13
N TYR A 37 -19.61 -19.71 -4.47
CA TYR A 37 -18.68 -20.76 -4.03
C TYR A 37 -19.16 -22.13 -4.50
N ILE A 38 -18.25 -23.09 -4.54
CA ILE A 38 -18.50 -24.48 -4.92
C ILE A 38 -18.59 -25.31 -3.64
N THR A 39 -19.70 -26.03 -3.43
CA THR A 39 -19.86 -26.93 -2.27
C THR A 39 -18.97 -28.15 -2.39
N ALA A 40 -18.83 -28.91 -1.30
CA ALA A 40 -18.13 -30.21 -1.32
C ALA A 40 -18.75 -31.19 -2.34
N GLU A 41 -20.03 -31.03 -2.71
CA GLU A 41 -20.69 -31.80 -3.78
C GLU A 41 -20.54 -31.17 -5.18
N GLY A 42 -19.69 -30.15 -5.35
CA GLY A 42 -19.44 -29.52 -6.64
C GLY A 42 -20.52 -28.51 -7.10
N GLN A 43 -21.51 -28.18 -6.26
CA GLN A 43 -22.58 -27.27 -6.64
C GLN A 43 -22.16 -25.80 -6.51
N ARG A 44 -22.39 -25.00 -7.55
CA ARG A 44 -22.25 -23.55 -7.49
C ARG A 44 -23.43 -22.94 -6.71
N LYS A 45 -23.16 -22.42 -5.51
CA LYS A 45 -24.15 -21.65 -4.75
C LYS A 45 -23.87 -20.16 -4.87
N LEU A 46 -24.90 -19.41 -5.27
CA LEU A 46 -24.90 -17.95 -5.28
C LEU A 46 -24.86 -17.46 -3.83
N ILE A 47 -23.81 -16.71 -3.48
CA ILE A 47 -23.79 -15.92 -2.27
C ILE A 47 -24.65 -14.70 -2.57
N LYS A 48 -25.91 -14.69 -2.09
CA LYS A 48 -26.55 -13.41 -1.78
C LYS A 48 -25.67 -12.80 -0.70
N SER A 49 -24.77 -11.90 -1.07
CA SER A 49 -23.93 -11.17 -0.13
C SER A 49 -24.86 -10.67 0.96
N PRO A 50 -24.77 -11.16 2.22
CA PRO A 50 -25.44 -10.46 3.29
C PRO A 50 -24.72 -9.12 3.33
N ASP A 51 -25.40 -8.09 2.82
CA ASP A 51 -24.97 -6.72 2.96
C ASP A 51 -24.40 -6.55 4.36
N PHE A 52 -23.21 -5.96 4.45
CA PHE A 52 -22.42 -5.79 5.65
C PHE A 52 -23.28 -5.18 6.78
N LEU A 53 -23.94 -6.05 7.53
CA LEU A 53 -24.85 -5.68 8.60
C LEU A 53 -24.03 -5.00 9.70
N SER A 54 -24.41 -3.77 10.06
CA SER A 54 -23.88 -3.11 11.26
C SER A 54 -24.25 -3.90 12.52
N PHE A 55 -23.51 -3.72 13.60
CA PHE A 55 -23.62 -4.52 14.84
C PHE A 55 -25.07 -4.62 15.38
N GLN A 56 -25.87 -3.57 15.14
CA GLN A 56 -27.30 -3.53 15.48
C GLN A 56 -28.14 -4.62 14.79
N TYR A 57 -27.74 -5.08 13.60
CA TYR A 57 -28.44 -6.07 12.80
C TYR A 57 -27.96 -7.51 13.02
N LEU A 58 -27.02 -7.74 13.95
CA LEU A 58 -26.67 -9.09 14.36
C LEU A 58 -27.83 -9.70 15.15
N SER A 59 -28.07 -11.00 14.91
CA SER A 59 -29.05 -11.77 15.68
C SER A 59 -28.66 -11.81 17.16
N GLN A 60 -29.64 -12.06 18.03
CA GLN A 60 -29.40 -12.17 19.48
C GLN A 60 -28.37 -13.26 19.80
N GLU A 61 -28.41 -14.40 19.09
CA GLU A 61 -27.43 -15.49 19.23
C GLU A 61 -26.02 -15.08 18.80
N GLU A 62 -25.89 -14.30 17.73
CA GLU A 62 -24.58 -13.75 17.32
C GLU A 62 -24.06 -12.75 18.36
N LYS A 63 -24.94 -11.92 18.93
CA LYS A 63 -24.61 -10.99 20.03
C LYS A 63 -24.20 -11.73 21.30
N ILE A 64 -24.82 -12.87 21.61
CA ILE A 64 -24.46 -13.71 22.76
C ILE A 64 -23.11 -14.43 22.53
N ARG A 65 -22.87 -14.92 21.31
CA ARG A 65 -21.57 -15.49 20.90
C ARG A 65 -20.46 -14.43 20.85
N LEU A 66 -20.82 -13.16 20.65
CA LEU A 66 -19.92 -12.01 20.72
C LEU A 66 -19.52 -11.63 22.15
N SER A 67 -20.32 -12.00 23.15
CA SER A 67 -20.01 -11.77 24.56
C SER A 67 -19.29 -12.94 25.24
N SER A 68 -19.02 -14.03 24.52
CA SER A 68 -18.07 -15.06 24.98
C SER A 68 -16.62 -14.56 24.93
N PRO A 69 -15.72 -15.10 25.78
CA PRO A 69 -14.31 -14.73 25.78
C PRO A 69 -13.66 -14.98 24.41
N PRO A 70 -12.64 -14.19 24.03
CA PRO A 70 -11.96 -14.35 22.76
C PRO A 70 -11.37 -15.76 22.62
N PRO A 71 -11.38 -16.34 21.42
CA PRO A 71 -10.79 -17.65 21.18
C PRO A 71 -9.29 -17.64 21.51
N ASP A 72 -8.76 -18.78 21.96
CA ASP A 72 -7.33 -18.95 22.24
C ASP A 72 -6.51 -18.56 20.99
N PRO A 73 -5.42 -17.77 21.12
CA PRO A 73 -4.46 -17.52 20.04
C PRO A 73 -4.04 -18.75 19.23
N ASN A 74 -3.98 -19.94 19.84
CA ASN A 74 -3.69 -21.19 19.15
C ASN A 74 -4.85 -21.66 18.25
N GLU A 75 -6.10 -21.50 18.68
CA GLU A 75 -7.28 -21.77 17.84
C GLU A 75 -7.36 -20.79 16.65
N LEU A 76 -6.90 -19.55 16.85
CA LEU A 76 -6.80 -18.57 15.77
C LEU A 76 -5.80 -19.00 14.70
N LYS A 77 -4.63 -19.58 15.06
CA LYS A 77 -3.67 -20.12 14.09
C LYS A 77 -4.31 -21.17 13.18
N ASP A 78 -5.02 -22.13 13.77
CA ASP A 78 -5.64 -23.21 13.00
C ASP A 78 -6.74 -22.70 12.06
N LEU A 79 -7.51 -21.69 12.49
CA LEU A 79 -8.54 -21.05 11.66
C LEU A 79 -7.96 -20.25 10.48
N VAL A 80 -6.78 -19.64 10.63
CA VAL A 80 -6.07 -18.94 9.54
C VAL A 80 -5.58 -19.94 8.50
N LEU A 81 -5.00 -21.05 8.94
CA LEU A 81 -4.44 -22.09 8.07
C LEU A 81 -5.50 -22.85 7.28
N GLN A 82 -6.72 -22.97 7.81
CA GLN A 82 -7.79 -23.74 7.16
C GLN A 82 -8.50 -23.00 6.02
N GLY A 83 -8.20 -21.73 5.74
CA GLY A 83 -8.80 -20.99 4.62
C GLY A 83 -10.33 -20.81 4.73
N GLN A 84 -10.94 -21.07 5.89
CA GLN A 84 -12.40 -21.11 6.06
C GLN A 84 -13.00 -19.73 6.36
N TYR A 85 -14.17 -19.46 5.76
CA TYR A 85 -14.94 -18.21 5.87
C TYR A 85 -15.19 -17.78 7.33
N GLU A 86 -15.28 -18.76 8.23
CA GLU A 86 -15.58 -18.55 9.64
C GLU A 86 -14.45 -17.84 10.40
N GLY A 87 -13.18 -18.05 10.03
CA GLY A 87 -12.05 -17.34 10.64
C GLY A 87 -12.08 -15.84 10.38
N ALA A 88 -12.40 -15.42 9.16
CA ALA A 88 -12.53 -14.00 8.81
C ALA A 88 -13.78 -13.35 9.44
N ARG A 89 -14.87 -14.10 9.58
CA ARG A 89 -16.10 -13.65 10.25
C ARG A 89 -15.89 -13.46 11.75
N ARG A 90 -15.26 -14.44 12.41
CA ARG A 90 -14.89 -14.36 13.83
C ARG A 90 -13.89 -13.23 14.08
N LEU A 91 -12.92 -13.05 13.19
CA LEU A 91 -12.01 -11.91 13.23
C LEU A 91 -12.79 -10.60 13.19
N ARG A 92 -13.71 -10.40 12.24
CA ARG A 92 -14.55 -9.19 12.18
C ARG A 92 -15.34 -8.96 13.48
N ILE A 93 -15.97 -10.00 13.99
CA ILE A 93 -16.77 -10.01 15.21
C ILE A 93 -15.93 -9.57 16.41
N HIS A 94 -14.76 -10.20 16.58
CA HIS A 94 -13.80 -9.90 17.63
C HIS A 94 -13.23 -8.48 17.49
N LEU A 95 -12.77 -8.12 16.29
CA LEU A 95 -12.27 -6.79 15.93
C LEU A 95 -13.31 -5.68 16.19
N LEU A 96 -14.60 -5.92 15.99
CA LEU A 96 -15.67 -4.96 16.31
C LEU A 96 -15.99 -4.88 17.81
N SER A 97 -15.60 -5.88 18.60
CA SER A 97 -15.87 -5.95 20.05
C SER A 97 -14.75 -5.37 20.92
N LEU A 98 -13.55 -5.14 20.35
CA LEU A 98 -12.39 -4.67 21.10
C LEU A 98 -12.42 -3.17 21.37
N GLN A 99 -11.91 -2.78 22.55
CA GLN A 99 -11.56 -1.40 22.82
C GLN A 99 -10.46 -0.96 21.83
N PRO A 100 -10.50 0.27 21.28
CA PRO A 100 -9.58 0.72 20.23
C PRO A 100 -8.08 0.54 20.56
N LYS A 101 -7.73 0.58 21.85
CA LYS A 101 -6.34 0.45 22.33
C LYS A 101 -5.78 -0.97 22.21
N ASN A 102 -6.62 -2.01 22.34
CA ASN A 102 -6.18 -3.41 22.28
C ASN A 102 -6.29 -3.99 20.86
N PHE A 103 -7.20 -3.43 20.04
CA PHE A 103 -7.45 -3.84 18.67
C PHE A 103 -6.18 -3.94 17.83
N MET A 104 -5.35 -2.89 17.85
CA MET A 104 -4.17 -2.82 16.97
C MET A 104 -3.13 -3.87 17.33
N GLN A 105 -2.94 -4.12 18.63
CA GLN A 105 -1.99 -5.11 19.10
C GLN A 105 -2.44 -6.52 18.72
N GLU A 106 -3.71 -6.86 18.96
CA GLU A 106 -4.27 -8.16 18.61
C GLU A 106 -4.28 -8.39 17.09
N PHE A 107 -4.57 -7.36 16.30
CA PHE A 107 -4.50 -7.43 14.84
C PHE A 107 -3.07 -7.68 14.35
N VAL A 108 -2.06 -7.02 14.94
CA VAL A 108 -0.65 -7.28 14.62
C VAL A 108 -0.21 -8.67 15.06
N THR A 109 -0.62 -9.12 16.26
CA THR A 109 -0.37 -10.49 16.73
C THR A 109 -0.95 -11.51 15.77
N TRP A 110 -2.18 -11.30 15.31
CA TRP A 110 -2.81 -12.18 14.33
C TRP A 110 -2.05 -12.18 12.99
N LEU A 111 -1.61 -11.03 12.49
CA LEU A 111 -0.82 -10.95 11.26
C LEU A 111 0.51 -11.70 11.39
N SER A 112 1.12 -11.70 12.58
CA SER A 112 2.35 -12.45 12.85
C SER A 112 2.18 -13.98 12.82
N LEU A 113 0.93 -14.47 12.83
CA LEU A 113 0.63 -15.90 12.66
C LEU A 113 0.76 -16.35 11.20
N VAL A 114 0.69 -15.41 10.25
CA VAL A 114 0.91 -15.71 8.84
C VAL A 114 2.42 -15.88 8.64
N PRO A 115 2.90 -16.97 8.01
CA PRO A 115 4.32 -17.11 7.70
C PRO A 115 4.80 -16.01 6.74
N PRO A 116 6.08 -15.60 6.82
CA PRO A 116 6.71 -14.79 5.78
C PRO A 116 6.56 -15.43 4.39
N LYS A 117 6.53 -14.62 3.34
CA LYS A 117 6.22 -15.08 1.98
C LYS A 117 7.12 -16.21 1.46
N HIS A 118 8.40 -16.22 1.80
CA HIS A 118 9.33 -17.27 1.38
C HIS A 118 9.12 -18.62 2.10
N GLU A 119 8.45 -18.62 3.25
CA GLU A 119 8.10 -19.84 4.02
C GLU A 119 6.65 -20.26 3.82
N ALA A 120 5.83 -19.36 3.26
CA ALA A 120 4.43 -19.62 3.06
C ALA A 120 4.22 -20.78 2.07
N PRO A 121 3.21 -21.63 2.28
CA PRO A 121 2.72 -22.51 1.23
C PRO A 121 2.35 -21.70 -0.02
N ASP A 122 2.08 -22.37 -1.14
CA ASP A 122 1.75 -21.72 -2.42
C ASP A 122 0.34 -21.07 -2.41
N TRP A 123 0.15 -20.14 -1.47
CA TRP A 123 -1.03 -19.36 -1.22
C TRP A 123 -1.04 -18.21 -2.21
N ARG A 124 -1.94 -18.29 -3.19
CA ARG A 124 -2.07 -17.23 -4.19
C ARG A 124 -2.37 -15.86 -3.58
N CYS A 125 -3.21 -15.79 -2.54
CA CYS A 125 -3.62 -14.54 -1.89
C CYS A 125 -4.05 -14.76 -0.42
N PRO A 126 -3.13 -14.92 0.54
CA PRO A 126 -3.47 -15.20 1.94
C PRO A 126 -4.32 -14.09 2.58
N PHE A 127 -4.17 -12.86 2.11
CA PHE A 127 -4.88 -11.70 2.65
C PHE A 127 -6.15 -11.29 1.90
N SER A 128 -6.58 -12.04 0.87
CA SER A 128 -7.69 -11.62 0.00
C SER A 128 -8.97 -11.20 0.76
N ARG A 129 -9.32 -11.92 1.82
CA ARG A 129 -10.50 -11.61 2.65
C ARG A 129 -10.32 -10.36 3.50
N ILE A 130 -9.15 -10.21 4.13
CA ILE A 130 -8.83 -9.03 4.96
C ILE A 130 -8.71 -7.80 4.09
N GLN A 131 -8.07 -7.93 2.94
CA GLN A 131 -8.05 -6.88 1.93
C GLN A 131 -9.47 -6.46 1.56
N ARG A 132 -10.35 -7.40 1.21
CA ARG A 132 -11.75 -7.05 0.90
C ARG A 132 -12.42 -6.36 2.09
N PHE A 133 -12.20 -6.84 3.31
CA PHE A 133 -12.76 -6.21 4.49
C PHE A 133 -12.24 -4.77 4.69
N LEU A 134 -10.93 -4.58 4.75
CA LEU A 134 -10.30 -3.28 5.02
C LEU A 134 -10.52 -2.27 3.90
N PHE A 135 -10.54 -2.72 2.64
CA PHE A 135 -10.61 -1.84 1.48
C PHE A 135 -12.04 -1.65 0.93
N SER A 136 -13.05 -2.42 1.38
CA SER A 136 -14.44 -2.30 0.88
C SER A 136 -15.44 -1.73 1.88
N THR A 137 -15.10 -1.54 3.15
CA THR A 137 -16.05 -1.09 4.20
C THR A 137 -16.41 0.41 4.18
N GLY A 138 -16.01 1.17 3.16
CA GLY A 138 -16.65 2.43 2.79
C GLY A 138 -16.44 3.63 3.73
N VAL A 139 -15.72 3.48 4.86
CA VAL A 139 -15.27 4.61 5.70
C VAL A 139 -13.73 4.62 5.73
N PRO A 140 -13.09 5.28 4.76
CA PRO A 140 -11.64 5.25 4.60
C PRO A 140 -10.88 5.87 5.76
N ALA A 141 -11.41 6.95 6.34
CA ALA A 141 -10.74 7.71 7.39
C ALA A 141 -10.54 6.88 8.67
N ASP A 142 -11.58 6.19 9.14
CA ASP A 142 -11.54 5.38 10.37
C ASP A 142 -10.72 4.10 10.18
N SER A 143 -10.67 3.59 8.95
CA SER A 143 -9.93 2.36 8.61
C SER A 143 -8.46 2.63 8.31
N PHE A 144 -8.06 3.90 8.12
CA PHE A 144 -6.72 4.25 7.66
C PHE A 144 -5.59 3.78 8.60
N PRO A 145 -5.67 3.95 9.94
CA PRO A 145 -4.64 3.42 10.84
C PRO A 145 -4.49 1.90 10.77
N VAL A 146 -5.60 1.18 10.56
CA VAL A 146 -5.60 -0.27 10.43
C VAL A 146 -4.99 -0.69 9.09
N VAL A 147 -5.36 -0.02 8.01
CA VAL A 147 -4.83 -0.29 6.66
C VAL A 147 -3.33 -0.02 6.59
N THR A 148 -2.87 1.10 7.15
CA THR A 148 -1.43 1.43 7.17
C THR A 148 -0.64 0.39 7.95
N GLN A 149 -1.07 0.01 9.14
CA GLN A 149 -0.39 -1.02 9.91
C GLN A 149 -0.44 -2.39 9.24
N PHE A 150 -1.61 -2.79 8.72
CA PHE A 150 -1.76 -4.00 7.92
C PHE A 150 -0.75 -4.05 6.77
N SER A 151 -0.65 -2.97 6.00
CA SER A 151 0.26 -2.89 4.86
C SER A 151 1.74 -2.91 5.25
N MET A 152 2.10 -2.28 6.37
CA MET A 152 3.49 -2.24 6.85
C MET A 152 3.95 -3.62 7.30
N VAL A 153 3.10 -4.31 8.08
CA VAL A 153 3.38 -5.68 8.52
C VAL A 153 3.47 -6.60 7.31
N THR A 154 2.49 -6.58 6.40
CA THR A 154 2.53 -7.42 5.20
C THR A 154 3.70 -7.09 4.26
N ALA A 155 4.12 -5.83 4.15
CA ALA A 155 5.32 -5.44 3.41
C ALA A 155 6.59 -6.03 4.02
N SER A 156 6.74 -5.94 5.35
CA SER A 156 7.87 -6.52 6.08
C SER A 156 7.95 -8.05 5.99
N MET A 157 6.88 -8.70 5.53
CA MET A 157 6.78 -10.15 5.34
C MET A 157 6.87 -10.57 3.87
N GLY A 158 7.12 -9.64 2.94
CA GLY A 158 7.28 -9.90 1.50
C GLY A 158 5.98 -9.85 0.68
N TYR A 159 4.85 -9.51 1.27
CA TYR A 159 3.53 -9.55 0.62
C TYR A 159 3.08 -8.23 0.00
N LEU A 160 3.96 -7.20 -0.06
CA LEU A 160 3.58 -5.87 -0.56
C LEU A 160 3.01 -5.94 -2.00
N LYS A 161 3.60 -6.77 -2.87
CA LYS A 161 3.10 -6.97 -4.24
C LYS A 161 1.63 -7.42 -4.28
N ASP A 162 1.21 -8.24 -3.32
CA ASP A 162 -0.12 -8.87 -3.30
C ASP A 162 -1.19 -7.90 -2.77
N ILE A 163 -0.79 -6.89 -1.98
CA ILE A 163 -1.70 -5.88 -1.42
C ILE A 163 -1.70 -4.55 -2.20
N TRP A 164 -0.66 -4.28 -3.00
CA TRP A 164 -0.46 -2.99 -3.66
C TRP A 164 -1.65 -2.50 -4.50
N PRO A 165 -2.29 -3.31 -5.37
CA PRO A 165 -3.36 -2.80 -6.24
C PRO A 165 -4.54 -2.16 -5.49
N ARG A 166 -4.81 -2.65 -4.27
CA ARG A 166 -5.86 -2.11 -3.40
C ARG A 166 -5.36 -0.94 -2.56
N LEU A 167 -4.08 -0.95 -2.21
CA LEU A 167 -3.46 0.11 -1.44
C LEU A 167 -3.49 1.46 -2.16
N GLY A 168 -3.25 1.45 -3.48
CA GLY A 168 -3.31 2.66 -4.32
C GLY A 168 -4.62 3.43 -4.15
N HIS A 169 -5.75 2.73 -4.10
CA HIS A 169 -7.06 3.38 -3.90
C HIS A 169 -7.20 4.02 -2.52
N THR A 170 -6.58 3.45 -1.49
CA THR A 170 -6.65 4.00 -0.11
C THR A 170 -5.71 5.16 0.09
N LEU A 171 -4.55 5.12 -0.55
CA LEU A 171 -3.60 6.23 -0.56
C LEU A 171 -4.22 7.49 -1.18
N ALA A 172 -5.05 7.35 -2.21
CA ALA A 172 -5.77 8.49 -2.80
C ALA A 172 -6.76 9.15 -1.83
N LEU A 173 -7.12 8.48 -0.72
CA LEU A 173 -8.03 8.98 0.31
C LEU A 173 -7.27 9.70 1.43
N LEU A 174 -5.93 9.71 1.38
CA LEU A 174 -5.12 10.53 2.27
C LEU A 174 -5.24 12.00 1.91
N ALA A 175 -5.52 12.82 2.92
CA ALA A 175 -5.67 14.26 2.75
C ALA A 175 -4.34 14.99 2.51
N ASP A 176 -3.21 14.45 2.98
CA ASP A 176 -1.90 15.10 2.91
C ASP A 176 -0.90 14.31 2.04
N PRO A 177 -0.47 14.87 0.89
CA PRO A 177 0.54 14.26 0.02
C PRO A 177 1.87 13.97 0.71
N ALA A 178 2.29 14.79 1.69
CA ALA A 178 3.56 14.60 2.38
C ALA A 178 3.52 13.34 3.28
N SER A 179 2.45 13.18 4.05
CA SER A 179 2.19 11.99 4.86
C SER A 179 2.06 10.73 3.99
N GLY A 180 1.34 10.84 2.86
CA GLY A 180 1.22 9.75 1.89
C GLY A 180 2.58 9.31 1.32
N LEU A 181 3.42 10.28 0.94
CA LEU A 181 4.78 10.00 0.47
C LEU A 181 5.64 9.35 1.56
N SER A 182 5.63 9.86 2.79
CA SER A 182 6.39 9.27 3.90
C SER A 182 6.02 7.80 4.11
N TYR A 183 4.72 7.52 4.12
CA TYR A 183 4.22 6.17 4.29
C TYR A 183 4.60 5.24 3.12
N LEU A 184 4.54 5.74 1.87
CA LEU A 184 5.04 4.98 0.72
C LEU A 184 6.54 4.65 0.83
N MET A 185 7.36 5.59 1.29
CA MET A 185 8.80 5.38 1.55
C MET A 185 9.03 4.35 2.66
N ASP A 186 8.18 4.32 3.69
CA ASP A 186 8.27 3.33 4.76
C ASP A 186 7.92 1.92 4.27
N LEU A 187 6.94 1.79 3.35
CA LEU A 187 6.63 0.53 2.68
C LEU A 187 7.78 0.03 1.81
N GLU A 188 8.39 0.91 1.01
CA GLU A 188 9.59 0.60 0.23
C GLU A 188 10.72 0.12 1.15
N ARG A 189 11.01 0.85 2.23
CA ARG A 189 12.06 0.44 3.19
C ARG A 189 11.77 -0.93 3.81
N ALA A 190 10.52 -1.22 4.16
CA ALA A 190 10.13 -2.49 4.74
C ALA A 190 10.34 -3.66 3.76
N VAL A 191 9.91 -3.52 2.50
CA VAL A 191 10.08 -4.58 1.49
C VAL A 191 11.54 -4.74 1.07
N VAL A 192 12.29 -3.64 0.95
CA VAL A 192 13.72 -3.68 0.65
C VAL A 192 14.50 -4.37 1.76
N LYS A 193 14.17 -4.10 3.03
CA LYS A 193 14.78 -4.79 4.17
C LYS A 193 14.52 -6.29 4.10
N TYR A 194 13.27 -6.69 3.87
CA TYR A 194 12.89 -8.10 3.71
C TYR A 194 13.67 -8.79 2.58
N GLU A 195 13.70 -8.17 1.39
CA GLU A 195 14.39 -8.73 0.22
C GLU A 195 15.91 -8.73 0.40
N LYS A 196 16.49 -7.76 1.11
CA LYS A 196 17.93 -7.72 1.39
C LYS A 196 18.39 -8.89 2.27
N GLU A 197 17.54 -9.36 3.18
CA GLU A 197 17.84 -10.48 4.08
C GLU A 197 17.82 -11.83 3.33
N LEU A 198 17.02 -11.96 2.26
CA LEU A 198 16.83 -13.21 1.51
C LEU A 198 17.59 -13.25 0.19
N HIS A 199 17.58 -12.14 -0.55
CA HIS A 199 18.05 -11.99 -1.93
C HIS A 199 18.77 -10.64 -2.11
N PRO A 200 19.95 -10.44 -1.48
CA PRO A 200 20.68 -9.18 -1.53
C PRO A 200 21.02 -8.74 -2.97
N GLU A 201 21.17 -9.67 -3.90
CA GLU A 201 21.42 -9.41 -5.32
C GLU A 201 20.23 -8.76 -6.05
N ARG A 202 19.02 -8.87 -5.49
CA ARG A 202 17.78 -8.31 -6.08
C ARG A 202 17.40 -6.95 -5.53
N VAL A 203 18.08 -6.45 -4.50
CA VAL A 203 17.72 -5.22 -3.79
C VAL A 203 17.52 -4.04 -4.74
N LEU A 204 18.46 -3.80 -5.67
CA LEU A 204 18.35 -2.71 -6.64
C LEU A 204 17.12 -2.85 -7.56
N GLN A 205 16.78 -4.07 -7.97
CA GLN A 205 15.59 -4.31 -8.82
C GLN A 205 14.29 -4.11 -8.03
N ILE A 206 14.30 -4.45 -6.74
CA ILE A 206 13.17 -4.25 -5.82
C ILE A 206 12.98 -2.75 -5.58
N GLU A 207 14.04 -2.01 -5.30
CA GLU A 207 14.02 -0.56 -5.17
C GLU A 207 13.48 0.10 -6.45
N GLU A 208 14.03 -0.24 -7.63
CA GLU A 208 13.56 0.25 -8.93
C GLU A 208 12.06 0.01 -9.11
N ARG A 209 11.60 -1.21 -8.84
CA ARG A 209 10.20 -1.60 -9.01
C ARG A 209 9.29 -0.79 -8.10
N TYR A 210 9.57 -0.75 -6.80
CA TYR A 210 8.69 -0.08 -5.85
C TYR A 210 8.74 1.44 -6.01
N ARG A 211 9.90 2.00 -6.34
CA ARG A 211 10.03 3.41 -6.69
C ARG A 211 9.17 3.79 -7.90
N SER A 212 9.20 2.97 -8.95
CA SER A 212 8.36 3.15 -10.14
C SER A 212 6.87 3.10 -9.79
N MET A 213 6.47 2.14 -8.96
CA MET A 213 5.09 2.00 -8.51
C MET A 213 4.64 3.20 -7.66
N MET A 214 5.50 3.72 -6.78
CA MET A 214 5.22 4.89 -5.95
C MET A 214 5.07 6.17 -6.78
N ILE A 215 5.98 6.41 -7.72
CA ILE A 215 5.91 7.56 -8.63
C ILE A 215 4.62 7.51 -9.45
N ASN A 216 4.31 6.34 -10.02
CA ASN A 216 3.08 6.12 -10.77
C ASN A 216 1.83 6.43 -9.91
N ALA A 217 1.81 5.98 -8.65
CA ALA A 217 0.74 6.30 -7.71
C ALA A 217 0.64 7.81 -7.42
N CYS A 218 1.76 8.50 -7.18
CA CYS A 218 1.78 9.95 -6.98
C CYS A 218 1.24 10.70 -8.19
N CYS A 219 1.63 10.31 -9.41
CA CYS A 219 1.13 10.89 -10.65
C CYS A 219 -0.40 10.74 -10.79
N HIS A 220 -0.95 9.56 -10.49
CA HIS A 220 -2.41 9.34 -10.55
C HIS A 220 -3.20 10.06 -9.46
N MET A 221 -2.57 10.38 -8.33
CA MET A 221 -3.19 11.14 -7.23
C MET A 221 -3.04 12.66 -7.40
N GLY A 222 -2.37 13.13 -8.46
CA GLY A 222 -2.06 14.55 -8.64
C GLY A 222 -0.99 15.08 -7.68
N TRP A 223 -0.21 14.20 -7.04
CA TRP A 223 0.90 14.56 -6.15
C TRP A 223 2.18 14.77 -6.95
N LEU A 224 2.13 15.66 -7.94
CA LEU A 224 3.18 15.80 -8.96
C LEU A 224 4.51 16.26 -8.36
N GLN A 225 4.47 17.19 -7.41
CA GLN A 225 5.68 17.63 -6.70
C GLN A 225 6.35 16.48 -5.93
N GLN A 226 5.56 15.59 -5.32
CA GLN A 226 6.06 14.40 -4.62
C GLN A 226 6.66 13.40 -5.60
N ALA A 227 6.06 13.23 -6.79
CA ALA A 227 6.61 12.40 -7.86
C ALA A 227 7.98 12.92 -8.34
N VAL A 228 8.11 14.22 -8.58
CA VAL A 228 9.40 14.86 -8.95
C VAL A 228 10.43 14.72 -7.82
N ASN A 229 10.01 14.90 -6.57
CA ASN A 229 10.89 14.71 -5.41
C ASN A 229 11.36 13.27 -5.28
N LEU A 230 10.49 12.28 -5.53
CA LEU A 230 10.88 10.86 -5.58
C LEU A 230 11.86 10.58 -6.69
N LEU A 231 11.63 11.13 -7.88
CA LEU A 231 12.53 11.01 -9.02
C LEU A 231 13.93 11.53 -8.66
N HIS A 232 14.02 12.74 -8.12
CA HIS A 232 15.28 13.34 -7.68
C HIS A 232 15.98 12.49 -6.59
N LYS A 233 15.22 11.97 -5.62
CA LYS A 233 15.74 11.09 -4.55
C LYS A 233 16.06 9.66 -5.02
N SER A 234 15.82 9.32 -6.27
CA SER A 234 16.11 7.98 -6.80
C SER A 234 17.61 7.74 -7.03
N GLY A 235 18.44 8.79 -7.01
CA GLY A 235 19.86 8.67 -6.64
C GLY A 235 20.64 7.53 -7.29
N GLY A 236 20.54 7.36 -8.62
CA GLY A 236 21.22 6.29 -9.36
C GLY A 236 20.39 5.04 -9.63
N ILE A 237 19.20 4.91 -9.02
CA ILE A 237 18.19 3.93 -9.45
C ILE A 237 17.69 4.34 -10.83
N ARG A 238 17.89 3.45 -11.79
CA ARG A 238 17.40 3.64 -13.16
C ARG A 238 15.94 3.26 -13.20
N LEU A 239 15.06 4.18 -13.54
CA LEU A 239 13.64 3.88 -13.70
C LEU A 239 13.34 3.46 -15.14
N PRO A 240 12.21 2.78 -15.38
CA PRO A 240 11.68 2.55 -16.72
C PRO A 240 11.33 3.86 -17.45
N LEU A 241 11.53 3.90 -18.77
CA LEU A 241 11.34 5.11 -19.60
C LEU A 241 9.90 5.66 -19.53
N ASP A 242 8.92 4.78 -19.48
CA ASP A 242 7.49 5.09 -19.37
C ASP A 242 7.17 5.87 -18.09
N ILE A 243 7.93 5.68 -17.00
CA ILE A 243 7.76 6.45 -15.76
C ILE A 243 8.17 7.91 -15.96
N TYR A 244 9.28 8.20 -16.64
CA TYR A 244 9.67 9.58 -16.92
C TYR A 244 8.67 10.27 -17.86
N GLN A 245 8.21 9.55 -18.89
CA GLN A 245 7.19 10.05 -19.80
C GLN A 245 5.90 10.37 -19.05
N LEU A 246 5.44 9.47 -18.18
CA LEU A 246 4.26 9.69 -17.34
C LEU A 246 4.37 10.96 -16.49
N ILE A 247 5.51 11.22 -15.84
CA ILE A 247 5.72 12.43 -15.03
C ILE A 247 5.65 13.68 -15.93
N LEU A 248 6.40 13.68 -17.05
CA LEU A 248 6.44 14.82 -17.97
C LEU A 248 5.06 15.15 -18.54
N ASP A 249 4.30 14.14 -18.96
CA ASP A 249 2.97 14.32 -19.51
C ASP A 249 2.02 14.89 -18.45
N LYS A 250 2.07 14.37 -17.22
CA LYS A 250 1.25 14.88 -16.10
C LYS A 250 1.59 16.32 -15.70
N LEU A 251 2.87 16.68 -15.70
CA LEU A 251 3.30 18.06 -15.39
C LEU A 251 2.88 19.05 -16.48
N ARG A 252 2.97 18.65 -17.76
CA ARG A 252 2.47 19.47 -18.89
C ARG A 252 0.96 19.62 -18.86
N GLU A 253 0.23 18.55 -18.54
CA GLU A 253 -1.22 18.59 -18.36
C GLU A 253 -1.63 19.58 -17.25
N ASP A 254 -0.84 19.68 -16.17
CA ASP A 254 -1.06 20.59 -15.04
C ASP A 254 -0.53 22.03 -15.31
N GLY A 255 0.26 22.23 -16.38
CA GLY A 255 0.89 23.51 -16.69
C GLY A 255 2.11 23.85 -15.83
N ASP A 256 2.71 22.88 -15.14
CA ASP A 256 3.90 23.07 -14.31
C ASP A 256 5.21 22.98 -15.13
N GLU A 257 5.49 24.04 -15.89
CA GLU A 257 6.70 24.16 -16.71
C GLU A 257 8.01 24.08 -15.90
N ASN A 258 7.98 24.50 -14.63
CA ASN A 258 9.14 24.40 -13.75
C ASN A 258 9.42 22.94 -13.38
N GLY A 259 8.39 22.18 -13.01
CA GLY A 259 8.48 20.74 -12.79
C GLY A 259 8.98 19.99 -14.03
N VAL A 260 8.52 20.38 -15.24
CA VAL A 260 9.01 19.84 -16.52
C VAL A 260 10.51 20.09 -16.67
N GLY A 261 10.96 21.33 -16.46
CA GLY A 261 12.38 21.70 -16.56
C GLY A 261 13.28 20.92 -15.58
N ILE A 262 12.81 20.73 -14.33
CA ILE A 262 13.52 19.92 -13.33
C ILE A 262 13.60 18.45 -13.77
N THR A 263 12.47 17.88 -14.21
CA THR A 263 12.38 16.47 -14.63
C THR A 263 13.29 16.20 -15.82
N MET A 264 13.28 17.07 -16.84
CA MET A 264 14.17 16.97 -18.01
C MET A 264 15.65 17.01 -17.62
N ARG A 265 16.03 17.86 -16.66
CA ARG A 265 17.41 17.92 -16.17
C ARG A 265 17.84 16.61 -15.52
N ILE A 266 16.98 16.03 -14.68
CA ILE A 266 17.25 14.74 -14.03
C ILE A 266 17.40 13.62 -15.08
N ILE A 267 16.56 13.62 -16.12
CA ILE A 267 16.67 12.65 -17.23
C ILE A 267 18.03 12.79 -17.92
N ALA A 268 18.43 14.00 -18.30
CA ALA A 268 19.70 14.25 -18.97
C ALA A 268 20.90 13.81 -18.11
N GLU A 269 20.90 14.14 -16.82
CA GLU A 269 21.94 13.72 -15.87
C GLU A 269 22.05 12.19 -15.75
N GLN A 270 20.91 11.49 -15.81
CA GLN A 270 20.90 10.02 -15.77
C GLN A 270 21.33 9.38 -17.09
N GLU A 271 20.96 9.95 -18.24
CA GLU A 271 21.41 9.48 -19.54
C GLU A 271 22.94 9.61 -19.68
N ASP A 272 23.52 10.71 -19.23
CA ASP A 272 24.96 10.91 -19.21
C ASP A 272 25.67 9.89 -18.31
N SER A 273 25.10 9.62 -17.13
CA SER A 273 25.60 8.60 -16.21
C SER A 273 25.55 7.18 -16.83
N VAL A 274 24.46 6.83 -17.51
CA VAL A 274 24.31 5.53 -18.19
C VAL A 274 25.22 5.43 -19.41
N ALA A 275 25.34 6.50 -20.20
CA ALA A 275 26.27 6.55 -21.32
C ALA A 275 27.72 6.37 -20.84
N TRP A 276 28.06 6.99 -19.70
CA TRP A 276 29.35 6.81 -19.03
C TRP A 276 29.55 5.36 -18.55
N GLN A 277 28.57 4.77 -17.85
CA GLN A 277 28.65 3.37 -17.39
C GLN A 277 28.76 2.38 -18.55
N ARG A 278 28.02 2.58 -19.65
CA ARG A 278 28.12 1.74 -20.86
C ARG A 278 29.49 1.86 -21.50
N ARG A 279 30.01 3.08 -21.67
CA ARG A 279 31.38 3.30 -22.18
C ARG A 279 32.41 2.64 -21.27
N TYR A 280 32.28 2.78 -19.95
CA TYR A 280 33.17 2.16 -18.99
C TYR A 280 33.14 0.62 -19.06
N THR A 281 31.94 0.04 -19.18
CA THR A 281 31.77 -1.41 -19.32
C THR A 281 32.35 -1.93 -20.64
N LEU A 282 32.24 -1.16 -21.72
CA LEU A 282 32.83 -1.49 -23.03
C LEU A 282 34.35 -1.29 -23.08
N LEU A 283 34.90 -0.40 -22.26
CA LEU A 283 36.34 -0.11 -22.15
C LEU A 283 37.05 -1.01 -21.12
N MET A 284 36.31 -1.71 -20.26
CA MET A 284 36.88 -2.72 -19.37
C MET A 284 37.33 -3.94 -20.20
N PRO A 285 38.62 -4.30 -20.20
CA PRO A 285 39.09 -5.49 -20.88
C PRO A 285 38.34 -6.71 -20.33
N SER A 286 37.83 -7.56 -21.20
CA SER A 286 37.08 -8.79 -20.90
C SER A 286 37.76 -9.77 -19.92
N ARG A 287 39.02 -9.49 -19.53
CA ARG A 287 39.75 -10.19 -18.46
C ARG A 287 39.27 -9.83 -17.04
N TYR A 288 38.65 -8.67 -16.80
CA TYR A 288 38.18 -8.28 -15.46
C TYR A 288 36.95 -9.07 -14.97
N HIS A 289 36.09 -9.53 -15.89
CA HIS A 289 34.96 -10.39 -15.52
C HIS A 289 35.38 -11.80 -15.05
N ARG A 290 36.58 -12.28 -15.42
CA ARG A 290 37.10 -13.57 -14.91
C ARG A 290 37.58 -13.52 -13.47
N TYR A 291 38.07 -12.38 -13.00
CA TYR A 291 38.68 -12.28 -11.66
C TYR A 291 37.67 -12.07 -10.53
N TYR A 292 36.53 -11.42 -10.79
CA TYR A 292 35.52 -11.15 -9.76
C TYR A 292 34.29 -12.07 -9.82
N GLY A 293 34.09 -12.84 -10.90
CA GLY A 293 32.98 -13.83 -10.98
C GLY A 293 33.34 -15.24 -10.50
N ALA A 294 34.61 -15.64 -10.57
CA ALA A 294 35.03 -17.02 -10.28
C ALA A 294 35.48 -17.26 -8.83
N ALA A 295 36.00 -16.23 -8.15
CA ALA A 295 36.53 -16.37 -6.79
C ALA A 295 35.42 -16.58 -5.75
N ASP A 296 34.28 -15.90 -5.88
CA ASP A 296 33.15 -16.04 -4.94
C ASP A 296 32.32 -17.31 -5.19
N ALA A 297 32.18 -17.75 -6.44
CA ALA A 297 31.49 -19.00 -6.76
C ALA A 297 32.23 -20.24 -6.18
N GLN A 298 33.56 -20.25 -6.20
CA GLN A 298 34.35 -21.34 -5.59
C GLN A 298 34.40 -21.29 -4.06
N ALA A 299 34.29 -20.09 -3.45
CA ALA A 299 34.22 -19.95 -2.00
C ALA A 299 32.89 -20.47 -1.42
N ILE A 300 31.78 -20.33 -2.16
CA ILE A 300 30.46 -20.85 -1.78
C ILE A 300 30.41 -22.38 -1.95
N GLN A 301 31.05 -22.92 -2.99
CA GLN A 301 31.09 -24.37 -3.22
C GLN A 301 31.98 -25.12 -2.21
N LYS A 302 33.02 -24.48 -1.65
CA LYS A 302 33.84 -25.06 -0.56
C LYS A 302 33.18 -25.04 0.82
N ARG A 303 32.14 -24.23 1.04
CA ARG A 303 31.39 -24.17 2.31
C ARG A 303 30.19 -25.12 2.38
N SER A 304 29.78 -25.71 1.27
CA SER A 304 28.65 -26.66 1.20
C SER A 304 29.08 -28.14 1.32
N GLY A 305 30.28 -28.39 1.86
CA GLY A 305 30.76 -29.73 2.21
C GLY A 305 29.91 -30.39 3.30
N SER A 306 28.74 -30.90 2.91
CA SER A 306 28.03 -31.94 3.63
C SER A 306 28.83 -33.24 3.47
N LYS A 307 29.31 -33.77 4.59
CA LYS A 307 29.81 -35.15 4.66
C LYS A 307 28.63 -36.12 4.48
N PRO A 308 28.88 -37.31 3.90
CA PRO A 308 27.89 -38.37 3.80
C PRO A 308 27.43 -38.86 5.17
#